data_AF-A0AAW7G2P1-F1
#
_entry.id   AF-A0AAW7G2P1-F1
#
_cell.length_a   1.000
_cell.length_b   1.000
_cell.length_c   1.000
_cell.angle_alpha   90.00
_cell.angle_beta   90.00
_cell.angle_gamma   90.00
#
_symmetry.space_group_name_H-M   'P 1'
#
loop_
_entity.id
_entity.type
_entity.pdbx_description
1 polymer ?
#
loop_
_entity_poly.entity_id
_entity_poly.type
_entity_poly.pdbx_seq_one_letter_code
_entity_poly.pdbx_strand_id
1 'polypeptide(L)'
;MDSYSGYYFGPDIFQHPKTLATLVKNGVIEFCRDQEHGEVIRFDDRRDVLDEFQRGIIDAEAGNPDDAEDSTSPYAYLAGRKFFNQRQRYGGMAYREDQGRVCHGMVCADTGERWEQG
;
A
#
# COMPACT_ATOMS: atom_id res chain seq x y z
N MET A 1 5.58 15.21 11.15
CA MET A 1 5.27 14.46 9.92
C MET A 1 5.97 13.15 10.12
N ASP A 2 5.29 12.21 10.78
CA ASP A 2 5.89 10.93 11.11
C ASP A 2 5.89 10.13 9.81
N SER A 3 7.03 10.15 9.11
CA SER A 3 7.24 9.29 7.94
C SER A 3 7.30 7.87 8.48
N TYR A 4 6.39 7.01 8.05
CA TYR A 4 6.39 5.59 8.43
C TYR A 4 7.46 4.86 7.61
N SER A 5 8.71 5.26 7.84
CA SER A 5 9.91 4.71 7.21
C SER A 5 10.50 3.68 8.15
N GLY A 6 10.34 2.40 7.82
CA GLY A 6 11.05 1.31 8.51
C GLY A 6 12.51 1.23 8.05
N TYR A 7 13.35 0.60 8.87
CA TYR A 7 14.73 0.26 8.52
C TYR A 7 14.92 -1.25 8.60
N TYR A 8 15.66 -1.80 7.64
CA TYR A 8 16.11 -3.18 7.64
C TYR A 8 17.64 -3.23 7.58
N PHE A 9 18.23 -4.02 8.47
CA PHE A 9 19.68 -4.20 8.58
C PHE A 9 19.98 -5.63 9.09
N GLY A 10 21.20 -6.12 8.83
CA GLY A 10 21.57 -7.50 9.18
C GLY A 10 22.67 -8.08 8.27
N PRO A 11 23.04 -9.35 8.47
CA PRO A 11 24.02 -10.02 7.62
C PRO A 11 23.49 -10.36 6.22
N ASP A 12 22.17 -10.27 6.00
CA ASP A 12 21.49 -10.76 4.81
C ASP A 12 20.89 -9.66 3.91
N ILE A 13 21.06 -8.38 4.28
CA ILE A 13 20.41 -7.23 3.61
C ILE A 13 20.71 -7.16 2.12
N PHE A 14 21.83 -7.74 1.66
CA PHE A 14 22.24 -7.76 0.26
C PHE A 14 22.20 -9.14 -0.40
N GLN A 15 21.58 -10.15 0.22
CA GLN A 15 21.54 -11.51 -0.35
C GLN A 15 20.82 -11.60 -1.71
N HIS A 16 19.92 -10.66 -2.01
CA HIS A 16 19.13 -10.66 -3.24
C HIS A 16 19.36 -9.39 -4.08
N PRO A 17 20.56 -9.18 -4.64
CA PRO A 17 20.95 -7.91 -5.24
C PRO A 17 20.09 -7.50 -6.44
N LYS A 18 19.61 -8.47 -7.24
CA LYS A 18 18.70 -8.19 -8.36
C LYS A 18 17.33 -7.69 -7.90
N THR A 19 16.78 -8.31 -6.86
CA THR A 19 15.50 -7.92 -6.26
C THR A 19 15.62 -6.52 -5.67
N LEU A 20 16.68 -6.27 -4.90
CA LEU A 20 16.90 -4.98 -4.27
C LEU A 20 17.11 -3.87 -5.31
N ALA A 21 17.91 -4.11 -6.36
CA ALA A 21 18.08 -3.14 -7.45
C ALA A 21 16.74 -2.82 -8.15
N THR A 22 15.85 -3.82 -8.28
CA THR A 22 14.51 -3.61 -8.81
C THR A 22 13.67 -2.76 -7.87
N LEU A 23 13.69 -3.04 -6.57
CA LEU A 23 12.93 -2.26 -5.58
C LEU A 23 13.42 -0.82 -5.49
N VAL A 24 14.74 -0.59 -5.53
CA VAL A 24 15.33 0.76 -5.59
C VAL A 24 14.90 1.48 -6.86
N LYS A 25 14.99 0.82 -8.03
CA LYS A 25 14.56 1.41 -9.30
C LYS A 25 13.09 1.85 -9.27
N ASN A 26 12.24 1.15 -8.52
CA ASN A 26 10.83 1.45 -8.38
C ASN A 26 10.50 2.36 -7.17
N GLY A 27 11.50 2.93 -6.50
CA GLY A 27 11.30 3.81 -5.35
C GLY A 27 10.54 3.14 -4.21
N VAL A 28 10.75 1.84 -4.00
CA VAL A 28 10.15 1.10 -2.88
C VAL A 28 11.07 1.15 -1.67
N ILE A 29 12.37 1.15 -1.92
CA ILE A 29 13.41 1.19 -0.90
C ILE A 29 14.56 2.12 -1.31
N GLU A 30 15.32 2.55 -0.33
CA GLU A 30 16.58 3.27 -0.50
C GLU A 30 17.70 2.57 0.27
N PHE A 31 18.90 2.55 -0.30
CA PHE A 31 20.11 2.18 0.43
C PHE A 31 20.72 3.42 1.07
N CYS A 32 20.90 3.39 2.38
CA CYS A 32 21.58 4.46 3.09
C CYS A 32 22.53 3.90 4.15
N ARG A 33 23.37 4.80 4.69
CA ARG A 33 24.30 4.46 5.77
C ARG A 33 23.83 5.13 7.04
N ASP A 34 23.51 4.30 8.02
CA ASP A 34 23.16 4.69 9.37
C ASP A 34 24.41 4.68 10.28
N GLN A 35 24.40 5.53 11.32
CA GLN A 35 25.54 5.67 12.24
C GLN A 35 25.66 4.50 13.22
N GLU A 36 24.54 3.88 13.61
CA GLU A 36 24.49 2.78 14.57
C GLU A 36 24.61 1.43 13.87
N HIS A 37 23.91 1.26 12.75
CA HIS A 37 23.74 -0.03 12.08
C HIS A 37 24.59 -0.21 10.81
N GLY A 38 25.29 0.84 10.36
CA GLY A 38 26.09 0.78 9.15
C GLY A 38 25.22 0.80 7.89
N GLU A 39 25.29 -0.23 7.05
CA GLU A 39 24.49 -0.29 5.83
C GLU A 39 23.05 -0.71 6.14
N VAL A 40 22.07 0.09 5.70
CA VAL A 40 20.65 -0.17 5.96
C VAL A 40 19.82 0.03 4.70
N ILE A 41 18.68 -0.66 4.65
CA ILE A 41 17.61 -0.44 3.68
C ILE A 41 16.51 0.35 4.38
N ARG A 42 16.17 1.52 3.83
CA ARG A 42 15.02 2.32 4.26
C ARG A 42 13.84 2.02 3.34
N PHE A 43 12.67 1.78 3.93
CA PHE A 43 11.43 1.68 3.16
C PHE A 43 10.88 3.08 2.92
N ASP A 44 10.49 3.35 1.67
CA ASP A 44 9.86 4.62 1.34
C ASP A 44 8.43 4.66 1.86
N ASP A 45 7.96 5.84 2.24
CA ASP A 45 6.58 6.03 2.69
C ASP A 45 5.68 6.07 1.46
N ARG A 46 5.06 4.92 1.16
CA ARG A 46 4.22 4.74 -0.04
C ARG A 46 2.75 5.02 0.21
N ARG A 47 2.47 6.10 0.95
CA ARG A 47 1.11 6.63 1.11
C ARG A 47 0.45 6.94 -0.23
N ASP A 48 1.21 7.41 -1.23
CA ASP A 48 0.75 7.59 -2.61
C ASP A 48 0.07 6.32 -3.17
N VAL A 49 0.66 5.15 -2.92
CA VAL A 49 0.12 3.86 -3.38
C VAL A 49 -1.17 3.52 -2.65
N LEU A 50 -1.23 3.76 -1.34
CA LEU A 50 -2.41 3.52 -0.53
C LEU A 50 -3.56 4.46 -0.92
N ASP A 51 -3.26 5.73 -1.12
CA ASP A 51 -4.21 6.76 -1.56
C ASP A 51 -4.79 6.42 -2.95
N GLU A 52 -3.95 6.01 -3.90
CA GLU A 52 -4.39 5.60 -5.23
C GLU A 52 -5.24 4.32 -5.18
N PHE A 53 -4.85 3.35 -4.34
CA PHE A 53 -5.65 2.15 -4.10
C PHE A 53 -7.04 2.49 -3.54
N GLN A 54 -7.10 3.36 -2.52
CA GLN A 54 -8.36 3.85 -1.96
C GLN A 54 -9.19 4.62 -2.99
N ARG A 55 -8.55 5.49 -3.79
CA ARG A 55 -9.22 6.22 -4.88
C ARG A 55 -9.87 5.25 -5.87
N GLY A 56 -9.16 4.18 -6.23
CA GLY A 56 -9.70 3.11 -7.07
C GLY A 56 -10.93 2.43 -6.47
N ILE A 57 -10.93 2.14 -5.16
CA ILE A 57 -12.10 1.60 -4.47
C ILE A 57 -13.29 2.56 -4.58
N ILE A 58 -13.07 3.84 -4.25
CA ILE A 58 -14.11 4.88 -4.23
C ILE A 58 -14.71 5.07 -5.63
N ASP A 59 -13.88 5.14 -6.66
CA ASP A 59 -14.35 5.32 -8.03
C ASP A 59 -15.14 4.10 -8.53
N ALA A 60 -14.72 2.88 -8.16
CA ALA A 60 -15.50 1.68 -8.49
C ALA A 60 -16.84 1.63 -7.73
N GLU A 61 -16.87 2.07 -6.47
CA GLU A 61 -18.08 2.19 -5.66
C GLU A 61 -19.07 3.20 -6.24
N ALA A 62 -18.58 4.32 -6.77
CA ALA A 62 -19.37 5.34 -7.45
C ALA A 62 -19.83 4.92 -8.86
N GLY A 63 -19.30 3.83 -9.41
CA GLY A 63 -19.58 3.39 -10.79
C GLY A 63 -18.86 4.24 -11.86
N ASN A 64 -17.80 4.96 -11.48
CA ASN A 64 -16.98 5.73 -12.41
C ASN A 64 -16.26 4.80 -13.40
N PRO A 65 -15.95 5.24 -14.63
CA PRO A 65 -15.19 4.46 -15.60
C PRO A 65 -13.77 4.14 -15.09
N ASP A 66 -13.16 3.12 -15.68
CA ASP A 66 -11.78 2.76 -15.37
C ASP A 66 -10.81 3.69 -16.10
N ASP A 67 -10.60 4.87 -15.51
CA ASP A 67 -9.66 5.87 -16.00
C ASP A 67 -8.54 6.10 -14.97
N ALA A 68 -7.32 5.83 -15.40
CA ALA A 68 -6.10 5.94 -14.60
C ALA A 68 -5.14 7.00 -15.15
N GLU A 69 -5.54 7.81 -16.15
CA GLU A 69 -4.66 8.77 -16.83
C GLU A 69 -4.02 9.78 -15.86
N ASP A 70 -4.77 10.21 -14.84
CA ASP A 70 -4.31 11.16 -13.81
C ASP A 70 -3.70 10.48 -12.56
N SER A 71 -3.51 9.15 -12.58
CA SER A 71 -3.02 8.41 -11.41
C SER A 71 -1.52 8.55 -11.23
N THR A 72 -1.11 8.86 -9.99
CA THR A 72 0.31 8.84 -9.59
C THR A 72 0.87 7.43 -9.48
N SER A 73 -0.02 6.43 -9.30
CA SER A 73 0.30 5.00 -9.29
C SER A 73 -0.83 4.19 -9.96
N PRO A 74 -0.85 4.14 -11.31
CA PRO A 74 -1.96 3.52 -12.06
C PRO A 74 -2.23 2.07 -11.65
N TYR A 75 -1.18 1.30 -11.33
CA TYR A 75 -1.33 -0.09 -10.88
C TYR A 75 -2.04 -0.21 -9.53
N ALA A 76 -1.79 0.71 -8.60
CA ALA A 76 -2.43 0.71 -7.28
C ALA A 76 -3.92 1.06 -7.42
N TYR A 77 -4.22 2.10 -8.21
CA TYR A 77 -5.57 2.49 -8.56
C TYR A 77 -6.39 1.34 -9.18
N LEU A 78 -5.84 0.71 -10.23
CA LEU A 78 -6.49 -0.43 -10.89
C LEU A 78 -6.68 -1.63 -9.95
N ALA A 79 -5.72 -1.86 -9.05
CA ALA A 79 -5.83 -2.90 -8.04
C ALA A 79 -7.00 -2.64 -7.07
N GLY A 80 -7.16 -1.40 -6.59
CA GLY A 80 -8.27 -1.00 -5.72
C GLY A 80 -9.64 -1.19 -6.38
N ARG A 81 -9.78 -0.74 -7.63
CA ARG A 81 -11.01 -0.96 -8.43
C ARG A 81 -11.35 -2.43 -8.57
N LYS A 82 -10.36 -3.24 -9.00
CA LYS A 82 -10.52 -4.67 -9.19
C LYS A 82 -10.90 -5.36 -7.89
N PHE A 83 -10.26 -4.99 -6.79
CA PHE A 83 -10.53 -5.51 -5.46
C PHE A 83 -11.98 -5.27 -5.05
N PHE A 84 -12.46 -4.03 -5.16
CA PHE A 84 -13.85 -3.69 -4.86
C PHE A 84 -14.83 -4.51 -5.73
N ASN A 85 -14.62 -4.53 -7.04
CA ASN A 85 -15.50 -5.25 -7.96
C ASN A 85 -15.54 -6.76 -7.70
N GLN A 86 -14.39 -7.37 -7.39
CA GLN A 86 -14.33 -8.79 -7.00
C GLN A 86 -15.14 -9.03 -5.73
N ARG A 87 -15.03 -8.14 -4.75
CA ARG A 87 -15.76 -8.23 -3.50
C ARG A 87 -17.28 -8.11 -3.70
N GLN A 88 -17.73 -7.19 -4.56
CA GLN A 88 -19.15 -7.09 -4.91
C GLN A 88 -19.66 -8.34 -5.61
N ARG A 89 -18.83 -8.94 -6.49
CA ARG A 89 -19.20 -10.14 -7.26
C ARG A 89 -19.26 -11.41 -6.42
N TYR A 90 -18.29 -11.62 -5.53
CA TYR A 90 -18.13 -12.89 -4.80
C TYR A 90 -18.59 -12.81 -3.34
N GLY A 91 -18.93 -11.62 -2.87
CA GLY A 91 -19.13 -11.36 -1.45
C GLY A 91 -17.82 -11.38 -0.67
N GLY A 92 -17.89 -10.97 0.60
CA GLY A 92 -16.76 -11.00 1.51
C GLY A 92 -17.20 -10.75 2.94
N MET A 93 -16.43 -11.26 3.92
CA MET A 93 -16.69 -10.98 5.34
C MET A 93 -16.52 -9.49 5.62
N ALA A 94 -17.42 -8.94 6.44
CA ALA A 94 -17.34 -7.55 6.88
C ALA A 94 -15.97 -7.23 7.51
N TYR A 95 -15.42 -6.06 7.17
CA TYR A 95 -14.23 -5.52 7.83
C TYR A 95 -14.60 -5.09 9.24
N ARG A 96 -13.74 -5.44 10.20
CA ARG A 96 -13.89 -5.13 11.61
C ARG A 96 -12.52 -5.05 12.25
N GLU A 97 -12.27 -4.00 13.03
CA GLU A 97 -11.00 -3.80 13.72
C GLU A 97 -10.83 -4.80 14.86
N ASP A 98 -11.92 -5.09 15.58
CA ASP A 98 -11.96 -6.04 16.71
C ASP A 98 -11.46 -7.46 16.35
N GLN A 99 -11.54 -7.82 15.07
CA GLN A 99 -11.17 -9.12 14.53
C GLN A 99 -9.91 -9.05 13.65
N GLY A 100 -9.22 -7.91 13.61
CA GLY A 100 -8.05 -7.67 12.76
C GLY A 100 -8.35 -7.79 11.26
N ARG A 101 -9.63 -7.73 10.86
CA ARG A 101 -10.05 -7.79 9.46
C ARG A 101 -10.20 -6.37 8.95
N VAL A 102 -9.11 -5.76 8.56
CA VAL A 102 -9.06 -4.39 8.06
C VAL A 102 -8.41 -4.34 6.68
N CYS A 103 -8.70 -3.29 5.91
CA CYS A 103 -8.13 -3.07 4.58
C CYS A 103 -8.20 -1.59 4.23
N HIS A 104 -7.09 -1.02 3.77
CA HIS A 104 -6.99 0.40 3.45
C HIS A 104 -8.08 0.83 2.45
N GLY A 105 -8.78 1.92 2.73
CA GLY A 105 -9.86 2.46 1.90
C GLY A 105 -11.20 1.73 2.00
N MET A 106 -11.30 0.64 2.76
CA MET A 106 -12.57 -0.07 2.99
C MET A 106 -13.26 0.40 4.26
N VAL A 107 -14.60 0.42 4.24
CA VAL A 107 -15.40 0.80 5.40
C VAL A 107 -15.42 -0.33 6.44
N CYS A 108 -15.00 0.02 7.65
CA CYS A 108 -15.12 -0.80 8.84
C CYS A 108 -16.60 -0.91 9.27
N ALA A 109 -17.09 -2.12 9.52
CA ALA A 109 -18.50 -2.35 9.81
C ALA A 109 -18.90 -2.03 11.27
N ASP A 110 -17.92 -1.98 12.17
CA ASP A 110 -18.04 -1.58 13.56
C ASP A 110 -18.06 -0.05 13.72
N THR A 111 -17.22 0.67 12.98
CA THR A 111 -17.12 2.14 13.08
C THR A 111 -17.93 2.89 12.03
N GLY A 112 -18.18 2.27 10.88
CA GLY A 112 -18.74 2.95 9.70
C GLY A 112 -17.75 3.88 9.00
N GLU A 113 -16.50 3.94 9.46
CA GLU A 113 -15.45 4.79 8.90
C GLU A 113 -14.59 4.01 7.91
N ARG A 114 -13.99 4.72 6.94
CA ARG A 114 -12.98 4.09 6.07
C ARG A 114 -11.71 3.88 6.86
N TRP A 115 -11.20 2.66 6.82
CA TRP A 115 -9.97 2.32 7.51
C TRP A 115 -8.76 2.84 6.74
N GLU A 116 -7.89 3.55 7.45
CA GLU A 116 -6.62 4.05 6.94
C GLU A 116 -5.50 3.29 7.64
N GLN A 117 -4.63 2.69 6.83
CA GLN A 117 -3.37 2.15 7.30
C GLN A 117 -2.47 3.31 7.75
N GLY A 118 -2.14 3.31 9.05
CA GLY A 118 -1.09 4.15 9.61
C GLY A 118 0.29 3.53 9.48
#